data_AF-T0T418-F1
#
_entry.id   AF-T0T418-F1
#
_cell.length_a   1.000
_cell.length_b   1.000
_cell.length_c   1.000
_cell.angle_alpha   90.00
_cell.angle_beta   90.00
_cell.angle_gamma   90.00
#
_symmetry.space_group_name_H-M   'P 1'
#
loop_
_entity.id
_entity.type
_entity.pdbx_description
1 polymer ?
#
loop_
_entity_poly.entity_id
_entity_poly.type
_entity_poly.pdbx_seq_one_letter_code
_entity_poly.pdbx_strand_id
1 'polypeptide(L)'
;MTREIAEKSIYDYLENQLHLSIAYAQKEITIDQLNDRDKLLLDIGAEHHVVSIKSKVYLANNQQFQFTESRHKLEKFRFVDFATRKNLLPTKH
;
A
#
# COMPACT_ATOMS: atom_id res chain seq x y z
N MET A 1 -8.84 -14.56 -12.08
CA MET A 1 -9.76 -13.49 -11.65
C MET A 1 -10.45 -12.91 -12.88
N THR A 2 -11.75 -12.63 -12.82
CA THR A 2 -12.49 -12.01 -13.92
C THR A 2 -12.64 -10.50 -13.70
N ARG A 3 -13.00 -9.78 -14.76
CA ARG A 3 -13.22 -8.33 -14.71
C ARG A 3 -14.34 -7.97 -13.74
N GLU A 4 -15.44 -8.72 -13.73
CA GLU A 4 -16.59 -8.43 -12.86
C GLU A 4 -16.23 -8.50 -11.36
N ILE A 5 -15.33 -9.41 -10.99
CA ILE A 5 -14.83 -9.55 -9.62
C ILE A 5 -13.97 -8.34 -9.23
N ALA A 6 -13.07 -7.92 -10.12
CA ALA A 6 -12.18 -6.79 -9.87
C ALA A 6 -12.92 -5.45 -9.76
N GLU A 7 -14.01 -5.27 -10.51
CA GLU A 7 -14.84 -4.06 -10.47
C GLU A 7 -15.66 -3.92 -9.18
N LYS A 8 -15.95 -5.03 -8.48
CA LYS A 8 -16.68 -5.00 -7.20
C LYS A 8 -15.75 -4.79 -6.02
N SER A 9 -14.89 -5.77 -5.73
CA SER A 9 -13.88 -5.70 -4.68
C SER A 9 -13.03 -6.97 -4.72
N ILE A 10 -11.74 -6.80 -5.01
CA ILE A 10 -10.78 -7.90 -4.95
C ILE A 10 -10.67 -8.46 -3.53
N TYR A 11 -10.82 -7.60 -2.51
CA TYR A 11 -10.75 -7.97 -1.11
C TYR A 11 -11.95 -8.84 -0.71
N ASP A 12 -13.15 -8.44 -1.10
CA ASP A 12 -14.39 -9.19 -0.83
C ASP A 12 -14.33 -10.60 -1.43
N TYR A 13 -13.85 -10.72 -2.67
CA TYR A 13 -13.68 -12.01 -3.32
C TYR A 13 -12.71 -12.92 -2.56
N LEU A 14 -11.57 -12.38 -2.11
CA LEU A 14 -10.58 -13.17 -1.39
C LEU A 14 -11.09 -13.62 -0.01
N GLU A 15 -11.70 -12.72 0.75
CA GLU A 15 -12.13 -12.99 2.12
C GLU A 15 -13.43 -13.81 2.18
N ASN A 16 -14.43 -13.45 1.36
CA ASN A 16 -15.78 -14.00 1.48
C ASN A 16 -16.06 -15.15 0.51
N GLN A 17 -15.41 -15.19 -0.67
CA GLN A 17 -15.61 -16.28 -1.63
C GLN A 17 -14.52 -17.36 -1.56
N LEU A 18 -13.26 -16.95 -1.39
CA LEU A 18 -12.13 -17.89 -1.27
C LEU A 18 -11.74 -18.21 0.17
N HIS A 19 -12.36 -17.54 1.15
CA HIS A 19 -12.10 -17.74 2.59
C HIS A 19 -10.61 -17.56 2.96
N LEU A 20 -9.92 -16.68 2.26
CA LEU A 20 -8.53 -16.33 2.52
C LEU A 20 -8.47 -15.14 3.48
N SER A 21 -7.73 -15.29 4.56
CA SER A 21 -7.55 -14.23 5.55
C SER A 21 -6.45 -13.27 5.07
N ILE A 22 -6.78 -11.99 4.89
CA ILE A 22 -5.81 -10.91 4.66
C ILE A 22 -5.24 -10.51 6.03
N ALA A 23 -3.92 -10.59 6.19
CA ALA A 23 -3.28 -10.45 7.49
C ALA A 23 -2.69 -9.05 7.73
N TYR A 24 -1.91 -8.54 6.78
CA TYR A 24 -1.25 -7.25 6.94
C TYR A 24 -0.86 -6.64 5.59
N ALA A 25 -0.62 -5.33 5.62
CA ALA A 25 0.01 -4.60 4.55
C ALA A 25 1.34 -4.00 5.04
N GLN A 26 2.38 -4.14 4.22
CA GLN A 26 3.65 -3.45 4.41
C GLN A 26 3.68 -2.26 3.46
N LYS A 27 3.84 -1.05 4.00
CA LYS A 27 4.02 0.18 3.21
C LYS A 27 5.45 0.68 3.33
N GLU A 28 6.07 0.93 2.18
CA GLU A 28 7.36 1.59 2.06
C GLU A 28 7.16 2.93 1.36
N ILE A 29 7.64 4.01 1.98
CA ILE A 29 7.54 5.37 1.46
C ILE A 29 8.95 5.89 1.23
N THR A 30 9.27 6.24 -0.02
CA THR A 30 10.59 6.75 -0.42
C THR A 30 10.46 8.04 -1.22
N ILE A 31 11.55 8.81 -1.25
CA ILE A 31 11.73 9.90 -2.22
C ILE A 31 12.61 9.34 -3.33
N ASP A 32 12.02 9.18 -4.51
CA ASP A 32 12.70 8.63 -5.68
C ASP A 32 12.99 9.74 -6.69
N GLN A 33 14.03 9.57 -7.50
CA GLN A 33 14.23 10.36 -8.72
C GLN A 33 13.05 10.15 -9.69
N LEU A 34 12.73 11.18 -10.46
CA LEU A 34 11.77 11.06 -11.56
C LEU A 34 12.22 10.04 -12.59
N ASN A 35 11.29 9.18 -13.01
CA ASN A 35 11.46 8.34 -14.19
C ASN A 35 10.68 8.92 -15.39
N ASP A 36 10.85 8.33 -16.57
CA ASP A 36 10.22 8.87 -17.79
C ASP A 36 8.69 8.74 -17.82
N ARG A 37 8.12 7.77 -17.09
CA ARG A 37 6.65 7.68 -16.92
C ARG A 37 6.13 8.80 -16.05
N ASP A 38 6.85 9.15 -14.98
CA ASP A 38 6.50 10.28 -14.12
C ASP A 38 6.45 11.57 -14.94
N LYS A 39 7.46 11.80 -15.80
CA LYS A 39 7.51 12.98 -16.69
C LYS A 39 6.37 13.04 -17.70
N LEU A 40 5.90 11.88 -18.17
CA LEU A 40 4.82 11.80 -19.15
C LEU A 40 3.43 11.96 -18.52
N LEU A 41 3.24 11.44 -17.30
CA LEU A 41 1.93 11.32 -16.66
C LEU A 41 1.66 12.38 -15.59
N LEU A 42 2.70 13.01 -15.04
CA LEU A 42 2.61 14.01 -14.01
C LEU A 42 3.08 15.36 -14.54
N ASP A 43 2.34 16.42 -14.21
CA ASP A 43 2.76 17.80 -14.46
C ASP A 43 3.86 18.20 -13.45
N ILE A 44 5.10 17.84 -13.76
CA ILE A 44 6.26 17.85 -12.83
C ILE A 44 7.01 19.18 -12.74
N GLY A 45 6.77 20.15 -13.64
CA GLY A 45 7.44 21.45 -13.58
C GLY A 45 8.97 21.36 -13.42
N ALA A 46 9.51 22.02 -12.40
CA ALA A 46 10.94 22.02 -12.06
C ALA A 46 11.33 20.95 -11.00
N GLU A 47 10.42 20.06 -10.63
CA GLU A 47 10.71 18.99 -9.67
C GLU A 47 11.65 17.93 -10.26
N HIS A 48 12.46 17.34 -9.39
CA HIS A 48 13.37 16.24 -9.75
C HIS A 48 13.02 14.92 -9.06
N HIS A 49 12.13 14.97 -8.08
CA HIS A 49 11.78 13.83 -7.26
C HIS A 49 10.26 13.62 -7.20
N VAL A 50 9.87 12.42 -6.79
CA VAL A 50 8.51 12.06 -6.40
C VAL A 50 8.52 11.30 -5.09
N VAL A 51 7.41 11.36 -4.38
CA VAL A 51 7.13 10.44 -3.29
C VAL A 51 6.61 9.13 -3.90
N SER A 52 7.36 8.04 -3.74
CA SER A 52 6.90 6.69 -4.10
C SER A 52 6.36 5.97 -2.86
N ILE A 53 5.15 5.44 -2.97
CA ILE A 53 4.53 4.59 -1.95
C ILE A 53 4.32 3.21 -2.55
N LYS A 54 5.06 2.23 -2.02
CA LYS A 54 4.90 0.82 -2.37
C LYS A 54 4.13 0.12 -1.26
N SER A 55 3.03 -0.55 -1.61
CA SER A 55 2.22 -1.33 -0.68
C SER A 55 2.20 -2.78 -1.11
N LYS A 56 2.60 -3.67 -0.21
CA LYS A 56 2.50 -5.13 -0.37
C LYS A 56 1.49 -5.67 0.63
N VAL A 57 0.52 -6.44 0.16
CA VAL A 57 -0.53 -7.01 1.04
C VAL A 57 -0.41 -8.52 1.05
N TYR A 58 -0.46 -9.07 2.26
CA TYR A 58 -0.16 -10.47 2.55
C TYR A 58 -1.37 -11.17 3.18
N LEU A 59 -1.57 -12.41 2.80
CA LEU A 59 -2.50 -13.33 3.45
C LEU A 59 -1.89 -13.90 4.74
N ALA A 60 -2.71 -14.52 5.59
CA ALA A 60 -2.29 -15.16 6.84
C ALA A 60 -1.29 -16.31 6.65
N ASN A 61 -1.21 -16.89 5.45
CA ASN A 61 -0.18 -17.87 5.07
C ASN A 61 1.11 -17.21 4.54
N ASN A 62 1.29 -15.90 4.73
CA ASN A 62 2.41 -15.07 4.26
C ASN A 62 2.56 -14.97 2.74
N GLN A 63 1.58 -15.42 1.95
CA GLN A 63 1.60 -15.20 0.51
C GLN A 63 1.22 -13.75 0.19
N GLN A 64 2.05 -13.06 -0.59
CA GLN A 64 1.70 -11.76 -1.15
C GLN A 64 0.65 -11.93 -2.25
N PHE A 65 -0.46 -11.20 -2.18
CA PHE A 65 -1.48 -11.24 -3.24
C PHE A 65 -1.63 -9.91 -3.99
N GLN A 66 -1.18 -8.79 -3.38
CA GLN A 66 -1.25 -7.47 -4.01
C GLN A 66 0.06 -6.72 -3.86
N PHE A 67 0.45 -6.05 -4.94
CA PHE A 67 1.48 -5.02 -4.98
C PHE A 67 0.93 -3.80 -5.68
N THR A 68 1.09 -2.63 -5.07
CA THR A 68 0.77 -1.34 -5.69
C THR A 68 1.92 -0.37 -5.51
N GLU A 69 2.20 0.43 -6.53
CA GLU A 69 3.07 1.61 -6.42
C GLU A 69 2.25 2.85 -6.80
N SER A 70 2.23 3.84 -5.92
CA SER A 70 1.69 5.17 -6.20
C SER A 70 2.79 6.20 -6.12
N ARG A 71 2.83 7.13 -7.08
CA ARG A 71 3.89 8.14 -7.21
C ARG A 71 3.25 9.53 -7.21
N HIS A 72 3.70 10.41 -6.32
CA HIS A 72 3.11 11.72 -6.08
C HIS A 72 4.15 12.84 -6.14
N LYS A 73 3.72 14.05 -6.56
CA LYS A 73 4.51 15.27 -6.46
C LYS A 73 4.72 15.67 -5.00
N LEU A 74 5.90 16.19 -4.66
CA LEU A 74 6.28 16.52 -3.29
C LEU A 74 5.38 17.62 -2.70
N GLU A 75 5.16 18.71 -3.43
CA GLU A 75 4.46 19.91 -2.93
C GLU A 75 3.06 19.65 -2.34
N LYS A 76 2.38 18.58 -2.78
CA LYS A 76 1.01 18.27 -2.38
C LYS A 76 0.89 16.99 -1.55
N PHE A 77 2.02 16.40 -1.15
CA PHE A 77 1.99 15.12 -0.46
C PHE A 77 1.78 15.29 1.05
N ARG A 78 0.80 14.58 1.60
CA ARG A 78 0.58 14.44 3.04
C ARG A 78 0.27 12.99 3.38
N PHE A 79 1.07 12.44 4.27
CA PHE A 79 0.86 11.11 4.84
C PHE A 79 0.58 11.22 6.33
N VAL A 80 -0.43 10.48 6.81
CA VAL A 80 -0.80 10.40 8.22
C VAL A 80 -0.87 8.92 8.58
N ASP A 81 -0.13 8.54 9.62
CA ASP A 81 -0.13 7.19 10.18
C ASP A 81 -0.44 7.24 11.68
N PHE A 82 -1.05 6.18 12.20
CA PHE A 82 -1.43 6.05 13.60
C PHE A 82 -0.92 4.72 14.15
N ALA A 83 -0.09 4.80 15.19
CA ALA A 83 0.43 3.64 15.88
C ALA A 83 0.07 3.69 17.37
N THR A 84 -0.48 2.58 17.89
CA THR A 84 -0.74 2.41 19.34
C THR A 84 0.23 1.41 19.94
N ARG A 85 0.82 1.73 21.08
CA ARG A 85 1.60 0.78 21.89
C ARG A 85 0.67 0.01 22.82
N LYS A 86 0.59 -1.32 22.72
CA LYS A 86 0.00 -2.15 23.78
C LYS A 86 1.04 -2.36 24.87
N ASN A 87 0.78 -1.86 26.08
CA ASN A 87 1.55 -2.25 27.26
C ASN A 87 1.04 -3.62 27.71
N LEU A 88 1.88 -4.65 27.57
CA LEU A 88 1.64 -5.93 28.24
C LEU A 88 1.91 -5.70 29.73
N LEU A 89 0.85 -5.67 30.55
CA LEU A 89 1.03 -5.72 32.00
C LEU A 89 1.70 -7.05 32.35
N PRO A 90 2.74 -7.05 33.20
CA PRO A 90 3.35 -8.30 33.64
C PRO A 90 2.30 -9.11 34.39
N THR A 91 2.00 -10.31 33.90
CA THR A 91 1.26 -11.33 34.63
C THR A 91 2.06 -11.64 35.90
N LYS A 92 1.57 -11.19 37.05
CA LYS A 92 2.09 -11.61 38.35
C LYS A 92 1.77 -13.10 38.52
N HIS A 93 2.80 -13.93 38.62
CA HIS A 93 2.72 -15.26 39.22
C HIS A 93 2.96 -15.14 40.72
#